data_AF-A0A937BAE2-F1
#
_entry.id   AF-A0A937BAE2-F1
#
_cell.length_a   1.000
_cell.length_b   1.000
_cell.length_c   1.000
_cell.angle_alpha   90.00
_cell.angle_beta   90.00
_cell.angle_gamma   90.00
#
_symmetry.space_group_name_H-M   'P 1'
#
loop_
_entity.id
_entity.type
_entity.pdbx_description
1 polymer ?
#
loop_
_entity_poly.entity_id
_entity_poly.type
_entity_poly.pdbx_seq_one_letter_code
_entity_poly.pdbx_strand_id
1 'polypeptide(L)'
;MASYHVANAQSAQSVYFELGGPGLASFNYDTRFTGREDGIGGRIGVGGYSIDGEGVVFLPIGINYLLGKDSRHYFEIGGGATPIFGDNGGDGTFSELFGHLVFGYRLQPINGGFTFRVFLCPIFGAGNFVPYYAGLSFGYKF
;
A
#
# COMPACT_ATOMS: atom_id res chain seq x y z
N MET A 1 26.71 -34.04 -15.33
CA MET A 1 26.45 -33.05 -14.26
C MET A 1 25.30 -32.18 -14.71
N ALA A 2 24.14 -32.31 -14.08
CA ALA A 2 23.00 -31.43 -14.34
C ALA A 2 23.15 -30.17 -13.48
N SER A 3 23.35 -29.04 -14.12
CA SER A 3 23.40 -27.73 -13.46
C SER A 3 21.98 -27.36 -13.05
N TYR A 4 21.66 -27.52 -11.77
CA TYR A 4 20.42 -26.99 -11.20
C TYR A 4 20.56 -25.46 -11.14
N HIS A 5 19.98 -24.78 -12.14
CA HIS A 5 19.70 -23.36 -12.01
C HIS A 5 18.65 -23.21 -10.91
N VAL A 6 19.09 -22.89 -9.71
CA VAL A 6 18.21 -22.35 -8.67
C VAL A 6 17.79 -20.99 -9.18
N ALA A 7 16.67 -20.95 -9.92
CA ALA A 7 15.96 -19.71 -10.19
C ALA A 7 15.53 -19.20 -8.82
N ASN A 8 16.29 -18.25 -8.29
CA ASN A 8 15.91 -17.50 -7.10
C ASN A 8 14.52 -16.92 -7.41
N ALA A 9 13.49 -17.37 -6.69
CA ALA A 9 12.12 -16.88 -6.89
C ALA A 9 12.12 -15.40 -6.51
N GLN A 10 12.33 -14.53 -7.50
CA GLN A 10 12.34 -13.09 -7.32
C GLN A 10 11.01 -12.71 -6.68
N SER A 11 11.06 -12.19 -5.45
CA SER A 11 9.89 -11.65 -4.78
C SER A 11 9.22 -10.65 -5.73
N ALA A 12 7.94 -10.87 -6.03
CA ALA A 12 7.19 -9.92 -6.84
C ALA A 12 7.14 -8.57 -6.12
N GLN A 13 7.61 -7.52 -6.80
CA GLN A 13 7.76 -6.18 -6.27
C GLN A 13 6.98 -5.20 -7.13
N SER A 14 6.38 -4.20 -6.50
CA SER A 14 5.61 -3.19 -7.22
C SER A 14 5.75 -1.83 -6.58
N VAL A 15 5.77 -0.81 -7.43
CA VAL A 15 5.67 0.60 -7.06
C VAL A 15 4.40 1.17 -7.63
N TYR A 16 3.73 2.04 -6.90
CA TYR A 16 2.45 2.59 -7.32
C TYR A 16 2.16 3.93 -6.66
N PHE A 17 1.34 4.70 -7.37
CA PHE A 17 0.71 5.89 -6.84
C PHE A 17 -0.72 5.56 -6.41
N GLU A 18 -1.12 6.03 -5.24
CA GLU A 18 -2.40 5.74 -4.60
C GLU A 18 -3.14 7.05 -4.29
N LEU A 19 -4.43 7.08 -4.61
CA LEU A 19 -5.35 8.18 -4.32
C LEU A 19 -6.53 7.65 -3.50
N GLY A 20 -6.93 8.39 -2.46
CA GLY A 20 -7.99 7.95 -1.55
C GLY A 20 -7.57 6.79 -0.64
N GLY A 21 -6.27 6.60 -0.46
CA GLY A 21 -5.69 5.62 0.46
C GLY A 21 -5.28 6.25 1.81
N PRO A 22 -4.66 5.46 2.71
CA PRO A 22 -4.20 5.93 4.02
C PRO A 22 -3.14 7.04 3.94
N GLY A 23 -2.54 7.30 2.78
CA GLY A 23 -1.66 8.44 2.57
C GLY A 23 -2.31 9.63 1.86
N LEU A 24 -3.64 9.64 1.69
CA LEU A 24 -4.44 10.54 0.83
C LEU A 24 -4.03 10.49 -0.66
N ALA A 25 -2.86 11.02 -0.97
CA ALA A 25 -2.13 10.87 -2.23
C ALA A 25 -0.71 10.41 -1.90
N SER A 26 -0.34 9.19 -2.29
CA SER A 26 0.90 8.57 -1.83
C SER A 26 1.62 7.75 -2.88
N PHE A 27 2.95 7.72 -2.78
CA PHE A 27 3.79 6.74 -3.45
C PHE A 27 4.03 5.57 -2.52
N ASN A 28 3.92 4.37 -3.05
CA ASN A 28 4.00 3.16 -2.26
C ASN A 28 4.84 2.11 -2.96
N TYR A 29 5.47 1.29 -2.13
CA TYR A 29 6.21 0.11 -2.50
C TYR A 29 5.59 -1.11 -1.82
N ASP A 30 5.45 -2.20 -2.57
CA ASP A 30 4.83 -3.44 -2.12
C ASP A 30 5.63 -4.64 -2.60
N THR A 31 5.85 -5.61 -1.71
CA THR A 31 6.69 -6.79 -1.96
C THR A 31 6.03 -8.05 -1.43
N ARG A 32 6.19 -9.18 -2.14
CA ARG A 32 5.70 -10.50 -1.71
C ARG A 32 6.74 -11.25 -0.88
N PHE A 33 6.35 -11.88 0.22
CA PHE A 33 7.33 -12.58 1.08
C PHE A 33 7.62 -14.03 0.65
N THR A 34 6.76 -14.62 -0.18
CA THR A 34 6.76 -16.06 -0.48
C THR A 34 7.36 -16.42 -1.84
N GLY A 35 7.96 -15.45 -2.56
CA GLY A 35 8.46 -15.67 -3.94
C GLY A 35 7.35 -16.00 -4.95
N ARG A 36 6.09 -15.84 -4.56
CA ARG A 36 4.89 -16.04 -5.39
C ARG A 36 4.25 -14.69 -5.69
N GLU A 37 3.40 -14.67 -6.72
CA GLU A 37 2.58 -13.50 -7.06
C GLU A 37 1.46 -13.24 -6.06
N ASP A 38 0.90 -14.32 -5.52
CA ASP A 38 -0.18 -14.35 -4.55
C ASP A 38 0.33 -14.52 -3.12
N GLY A 39 -0.57 -14.40 -2.16
CA GLY A 39 -0.30 -14.60 -0.76
C GLY A 39 0.25 -13.36 -0.05
N ILE A 40 0.98 -13.61 1.04
CA ILE A 40 1.37 -12.59 2.01
C ILE A 40 2.49 -11.67 1.48
N GLY A 41 2.35 -10.38 1.76
CA GLY A 41 3.36 -9.38 1.49
C GLY A 41 3.25 -8.17 2.40
N GLY A 42 4.11 -7.20 2.15
CA GLY A 42 4.20 -5.96 2.90
C GLY A 42 4.10 -4.76 1.98
N ARG A 43 3.61 -3.65 2.54
CA ARG A 43 3.60 -2.33 1.90
C ARG A 43 4.21 -1.28 2.82
N ILE A 44 4.87 -0.32 2.19
CA ILE A 44 5.27 0.95 2.81
C ILE A 44 5.04 2.06 1.79
N GLY A 45 4.60 3.22 2.25
CA GLY A 45 4.45 4.39 1.40
C GLY A 45 4.72 5.68 2.11
N VAL A 46 4.72 6.73 1.30
CA VAL A 46 4.82 8.12 1.73
C VAL A 46 3.81 8.94 0.94
N GLY A 47 2.95 9.64 1.66
CA GLY A 47 1.98 10.57 1.11
C GLY A 47 1.96 11.86 1.89
N GLY A 48 1.21 12.84 1.42
CA GLY A 48 1.14 14.13 2.08
C GLY A 48 0.51 15.20 1.21
N TYR A 49 0.23 16.31 1.86
CA TYR A 49 -0.18 17.54 1.19
C TYR A 49 0.44 18.73 1.92
N SER A 50 0.59 19.84 1.21
CA SER A 50 0.98 21.10 1.81
C SER A 50 0.14 22.23 1.21
N ILE A 51 -0.40 23.08 2.08
CA ILE A 51 -1.23 24.23 1.74
C ILE A 51 -0.71 25.41 2.59
N ASP A 52 -0.41 26.53 1.93
CA ASP A 52 0.01 27.78 2.58
C ASP A 52 1.18 27.67 3.57
N GLY A 53 2.11 26.74 3.33
CA GLY A 53 3.31 26.52 4.17
C GLY A 53 3.09 25.54 5.33
N GLU A 54 1.85 25.13 5.56
CA GLU A 54 1.49 24.04 6.47
C GLU A 54 1.56 22.72 5.71
N GLY A 55 2.14 21.68 6.32
CA GLY A 55 2.44 20.43 5.62
C GLY A 55 2.20 19.22 6.51
N VAL A 56 1.59 18.19 5.92
CA VAL A 56 1.33 16.92 6.60
C VAL A 56 1.87 15.79 5.74
N VAL A 57 2.61 14.88 6.38
CA VAL A 57 3.19 13.67 5.81
C VAL A 57 2.57 12.45 6.47
N PHE A 58 2.21 11.47 5.65
CA PHE A 58 1.64 10.18 6.04
C PHE A 58 2.59 9.06 5.63
N LEU A 59 2.92 8.17 6.57
CA LEU A 59 3.78 7.00 6.29
C LEU A 59 2.99 5.69 6.42
N PRO A 60 2.13 5.32 5.47
CA PRO A 60 1.37 4.07 5.57
C PRO A 60 2.30 2.86 5.51
N ILE A 61 2.28 2.03 6.55
CA ILE A 61 3.01 0.76 6.62
C ILE A 61 2.00 -0.34 6.92
N GLY A 62 2.09 -1.47 6.25
CA GLY A 62 1.14 -2.56 6.47
C GLY A 62 1.53 -3.87 5.83
N ILE A 63 0.70 -4.87 6.12
CA ILE A 63 0.75 -6.19 5.50
C ILE A 63 -0.52 -6.42 4.70
N ASN A 64 -0.41 -7.24 3.65
CA ASN A 64 -1.56 -7.64 2.86
C ASN A 64 -1.42 -9.09 2.39
N TYR A 65 -2.53 -9.66 1.97
CA TYR A 65 -2.66 -10.98 1.42
C TYR A 65 -3.44 -10.90 0.11
N LEU A 66 -2.87 -11.45 -0.95
CA LEU A 66 -3.50 -11.51 -2.27
C LEU A 66 -4.11 -12.89 -2.50
N LEU A 67 -5.43 -12.93 -2.66
CA LEU A 67 -6.20 -14.13 -3.01
C LEU A 67 -6.56 -14.08 -4.49
N GLY A 68 -6.03 -14.99 -5.29
CA GLY A 68 -6.37 -15.10 -6.71
C GLY A 68 -6.19 -16.54 -7.18
N LYS A 69 -7.10 -17.00 -8.03
CA LYS A 69 -6.95 -18.26 -8.76
C LYS A 69 -6.16 -18.06 -10.05
N ASP A 70 -6.33 -16.88 -10.64
CA ASP A 70 -5.64 -16.47 -11.84
C ASP A 70 -4.39 -15.68 -11.46
N SER A 71 -3.32 -15.84 -12.23
CA SER A 71 -2.06 -15.15 -11.99
C SER A 71 -2.08 -13.68 -12.45
N ARG A 72 -3.26 -13.03 -12.44
CA ARG A 72 -3.45 -11.64 -12.89
C ARG A 72 -4.43 -10.84 -12.03
N HIS A 73 -5.43 -11.51 -11.48
CA HIS A 73 -6.56 -10.91 -10.79
C HIS A 73 -6.59 -11.38 -9.34
N TYR A 74 -6.51 -10.44 -8.42
CA TYR A 74 -6.41 -10.73 -6.99
C TYR A 74 -7.43 -9.93 -6.21
N PHE A 75 -8.00 -10.57 -5.20
CA PHE A 75 -8.62 -9.89 -4.08
C PHE A 75 -7.54 -9.60 -3.03
N GLU A 76 -7.40 -8.35 -2.63
CA GLU A 76 -6.46 -7.89 -1.63
C GLU A 76 -7.18 -7.70 -0.29
N ILE A 77 -6.64 -8.31 0.76
CA ILE A 77 -7.02 -8.04 2.14
C ILE A 77 -5.75 -7.63 2.89
N GLY A 78 -5.79 -6.51 3.59
CA GLY A 78 -4.63 -6.02 4.32
C GLY A 78 -5.00 -5.15 5.51
N GLY A 79 -3.98 -4.86 6.30
CA GLY A 79 -4.09 -4.00 7.46
C GLY A 79 -2.74 -3.39 7.80
N GLY A 80 -2.77 -2.21 8.39
CA GLY A 80 -1.57 -1.45 8.68
C GLY A 80 -1.83 -0.29 9.63
N ALA A 81 -0.77 0.48 9.82
CA ALA A 81 -0.79 1.70 10.61
C ALA A 81 -0.10 2.82 9.82
N THR A 82 -0.54 4.05 10.06
CA THR A 82 -0.06 5.23 9.38
C THR A 82 0.32 6.27 10.44
N PRO A 83 1.62 6.41 10.74
CA PRO A 83 2.11 7.57 11.44
C PRO A 83 1.91 8.82 10.57
N ILE A 84 1.43 9.88 11.22
CA ILE A 84 1.28 11.21 10.66
C ILE A 84 2.36 12.10 11.28
N PHE A 85 2.97 12.95 10.47
CA PHE A 85 3.87 14.01 10.92
C PHE A 85 3.44 15.29 10.24
N GLY A 86 3.22 16.37 11.00
CA GLY A 86 2.86 17.64 10.42
C GLY A 86 3.36 18.83 11.23
N ASP A 87 3.41 19.97 10.56
CA ASP A 87 3.61 21.28 11.14
C ASP A 87 2.26 22.02 11.04
N ASN A 88 1.83 22.73 12.08
CA ASN A 88 0.61 23.54 12.10
C ASN A 88 0.89 25.06 12.06
N GLY A 89 2.06 25.48 11.55
CA GLY A 89 2.45 26.90 11.51
C GLY A 89 2.83 27.49 12.88
N GLY A 90 3.22 26.63 13.84
CA GLY A 90 3.75 26.99 15.15
C GLY A 90 5.09 26.30 15.43
N ASP A 91 5.69 26.48 16.61
CA ASP A 91 7.05 25.98 16.92
C ASP A 91 7.16 24.44 17.15
N GLY A 92 6.22 23.62 16.67
CA GLY A 92 6.19 22.19 16.99
C GLY A 92 5.62 21.27 15.91
N THR A 93 6.34 20.17 15.63
CA THR A 93 5.84 19.04 14.84
C THR A 93 4.90 18.18 15.68
N PHE A 94 3.68 17.93 15.20
CA PHE A 94 2.80 16.94 15.83
C PHE A 94 2.97 15.55 15.19
N SER A 95 2.71 14.51 15.99
CA SER A 95 2.69 13.14 15.50
C SER A 95 1.46 12.40 16.01
N GLU A 96 0.72 11.79 15.09
CA GLU A 96 -0.45 10.95 15.37
C GLU A 96 -0.29 9.58 14.69
N LEU A 97 -1.10 8.62 15.11
CA LEU A 97 -1.13 7.28 14.54
C LEU A 97 -2.58 6.83 14.36
N PHE A 98 -2.90 6.35 13.16
CA PHE A 98 -4.15 5.64 12.92
C PHE A 98 -3.91 4.29 12.25
N GLY A 99 -4.84 3.37 12.45
CA GLY A 99 -4.88 2.10 11.78
C GLY A 99 -5.75 2.16 10.53
N HIS A 100 -5.41 1.32 9.55
CA HIS A 100 -6.19 1.18 8.32
C HIS A 100 -6.31 -0.29 7.94
N LEU A 101 -7.41 -0.64 7.30
CA LEU A 101 -7.59 -1.91 6.58
C LEU A 101 -7.62 -1.64 5.09
N VAL A 102 -7.38 -2.66 4.28
CA VAL A 102 -7.51 -2.61 2.82
C VAL A 102 -8.30 -3.82 2.37
N PHE A 103 -9.36 -3.59 1.63
CA PHE A 103 -10.15 -4.64 0.98
C PHE A 103 -10.42 -4.22 -0.44
N GLY A 104 -9.96 -4.97 -1.43
CA GLY A 104 -10.09 -4.49 -2.80
C GLY A 104 -9.73 -5.48 -3.88
N TYR A 105 -9.86 -4.99 -5.10
CA TYR A 105 -9.46 -5.71 -6.29
C TYR A 105 -8.12 -5.16 -6.79
N ARG A 106 -7.21 -6.07 -7.16
CA ARG A 106 -5.89 -5.79 -7.73
C ARG A 106 -5.71 -6.52 -9.05
N LEU A 107 -5.44 -5.74 -10.09
CA LEU A 107 -4.92 -6.22 -11.36
C LEU A 107 -3.39 -6.13 -11.30
N GLN A 108 -2.70 -7.27 -11.44
CA GLN A 108 -1.24 -7.34 -11.45
C GLN A 108 -0.74 -8.44 -12.40
N PRO A 109 0.04 -8.11 -13.45
CA PRO A 109 0.58 -9.10 -14.39
C PRO A 109 1.74 -9.92 -13.81
N ILE A 110 1.91 -11.16 -14.29
CA ILE A 110 2.99 -12.08 -13.89
C ILE A 110 4.37 -11.55 -14.31
N ASN A 111 4.54 -11.17 -15.58
CA ASN A 111 5.86 -10.86 -16.14
C ASN A 111 6.22 -9.37 -16.01
N GLY A 112 5.77 -8.74 -14.93
CA GLY A 112 5.83 -7.30 -14.76
C GLY A 112 4.86 -6.55 -15.68
N GLY A 113 4.70 -5.25 -15.43
CA GLY A 113 3.80 -4.38 -16.18
C GLY A 113 2.88 -3.55 -15.30
N PHE A 114 1.90 -2.92 -15.96
CA PHE A 114 0.93 -2.04 -15.34
C PHE A 114 0.10 -2.74 -14.25
N THR A 115 -0.06 -2.09 -13.11
CA THR A 115 -0.94 -2.53 -12.03
C THR A 115 -2.05 -1.52 -11.80
N PHE A 116 -3.22 -2.02 -11.39
CA PHE A 116 -4.36 -1.21 -11.03
C PHE A 116 -5.04 -1.78 -9.78
N ARG A 117 -5.49 -0.91 -8.88
CA ARG A 117 -6.38 -1.31 -7.78
C ARG A 117 -7.53 -0.36 -7.59
N VAL A 118 -8.61 -0.92 -7.07
CA VAL A 118 -9.71 -0.21 -6.43
C VAL A 118 -10.00 -0.90 -5.11
N PHE A 119 -10.15 -0.14 -4.03
CA PHE A 119 -10.23 -0.71 -2.69
C PHE A 119 -11.06 0.17 -1.74
N LEU A 120 -11.66 -0.49 -0.76
CA LEU A 120 -12.10 0.10 0.48
C LEU A 120 -10.94 0.13 1.46
N CYS A 121 -10.83 1.23 2.19
CA CYS A 121 -9.83 1.47 3.20
C CYS A 121 -10.46 1.95 4.51
N PRO A 122 -11.10 1.07 5.31
CA PRO A 122 -11.58 1.45 6.63
C PRO A 122 -10.46 2.03 7.50
N ILE A 123 -10.65 3.25 8.02
CA ILE A 123 -9.69 3.96 8.88
C ILE A 123 -10.23 3.98 10.31
N PHE A 124 -9.37 3.69 11.30
CA PHE A 124 -9.69 3.74 12.71
C PHE A 124 -8.57 4.42 13.51
N GLY A 125 -8.92 5.30 14.42
CA GLY A 125 -7.97 6.08 15.25
C GLY A 125 -8.59 6.47 16.59
N ALA A 126 -7.96 7.38 17.32
CA ALA A 126 -8.40 7.82 18.66
C ALA A 126 -9.84 8.39 18.66
N GLY A 127 -10.83 7.51 18.83
CA GLY A 127 -12.27 7.84 18.86
C GLY A 127 -12.95 7.98 17.50
N ASN A 128 -12.23 7.82 16.38
CA ASN A 128 -12.77 8.00 15.04
C ASN A 128 -12.73 6.70 14.24
N PHE A 129 -13.81 6.42 13.50
CA PHE A 129 -13.90 5.28 12.59
C PHE A 129 -14.59 5.70 11.29
N VAL A 130 -13.89 5.54 10.17
CA VAL A 130 -14.39 5.84 8.82
C VAL A 130 -14.43 4.54 8.02
N PRO A 131 -15.58 3.82 8.00
CA PRO A 131 -15.66 2.49 7.37
C PRO A 131 -15.71 2.51 5.84
N TYR A 132 -16.13 3.61 5.25
CA TYR A 132 -16.47 3.72 3.83
C TYR A 132 -15.41 4.44 2.99
N TYR A 133 -14.26 4.77 3.58
CA TYR A 133 -13.19 5.43 2.84
C TYR A 133 -12.67 4.49 1.75
N ALA A 134 -12.39 5.03 0.57
CA ALA A 134 -12.13 4.24 -0.63
C ALA A 134 -11.12 4.95 -1.52
N GLY A 135 -10.37 4.14 -2.27
CA GLY A 135 -9.30 4.64 -3.09
C GLY A 135 -9.02 3.76 -4.30
N LEU A 136 -8.10 4.25 -5.11
CA LEU A 136 -7.59 3.57 -6.27
C LEU A 136 -6.08 3.76 -6.36
N SER A 137 -5.40 2.90 -7.10
CA SER A 137 -3.99 3.09 -7.41
C SER A 137 -3.64 2.59 -8.78
N PHE A 138 -2.56 3.14 -9.32
CA PHE A 138 -1.95 2.73 -10.57
C PHE A 138 -0.44 2.65 -10.37
N GLY A 139 0.18 1.66 -10.99
CA GLY A 139 1.60 1.45 -10.78
C GLY A 139 2.21 0.49 -11.78
N TYR A 140 3.38 0.00 -11.38
CA TYR A 140 4.18 -0.91 -12.16
C TYR A 140 4.74 -2.00 -11.26
N LYS A 141 4.63 -3.23 -11.73
CA LYS A 141 5.25 -4.41 -11.13
C LYS A 141 6.47 -4.81 -11.95
N PHE A 142 7.55 -5.19 -11.28
CA PHE A 142 8.79 -5.69 -11.87
C PHE A 142 9.16 -7.07 -11.32
#